data_AF-A0A2A4T7M8-F1
#
_entry.id   AF-A0A2A4T7M8-F1
#
_cell.length_a   1.000
_cell.length_b   1.000
_cell.length_c   1.000
_cell.angle_alpha   90.00
_cell.angle_beta   90.00
_cell.angle_gamma   90.00
#
_symmetry.space_group_name_H-M   'P 1'
#
loop_
_entity.id
_entity.type
_entity.pdbx_description
1 polymer ?
#
loop_
_entity_poly.entity_id
_entity_poly.type
_entity_poly.pdbx_seq_one_letter_code
_entity_poly.pdbx_strand_id
1 'polypeptide(L)'
;MKKFIITLSALALPLVASAQLNNVSLLVAGIDSIFDLLVPIAFTAAVVFFFWGLALYISAQGSEDKQDRGKGIMTWGIVAIFIMSSIWGIVNFIGNALGLSEVPAANVPQIR
;
A
#
# COMPACT_ATOMS: atom_id res chain seq x y z
N MET A 1 40.53 14.10 -35.25
CA MET A 1 40.63 13.39 -33.96
C MET A 1 39.65 13.91 -32.90
N LYS A 2 39.56 15.22 -32.63
CA LYS A 2 38.61 15.76 -31.61
C LYS A 2 37.14 15.43 -31.87
N LYS A 3 36.68 15.43 -33.13
CA LYS A 3 35.29 15.10 -33.51
C LYS A 3 34.92 13.64 -33.22
N PHE A 4 35.91 12.74 -33.28
CA PHE A 4 35.72 11.29 -33.09
C PHE A 4 35.55 10.93 -31.59
N ILE A 5 36.23 11.66 -30.70
CA ILE A 5 36.13 11.50 -29.25
C ILE A 5 34.75 11.97 -28.73
N ILE A 6 34.20 13.02 -29.31
CA ILE A 6 32.89 13.57 -28.94
C ILE A 6 31.77 12.59 -29.35
N THR A 7 31.82 12.05 -30.57
CA THR A 7 30.85 11.04 -31.02
C THR A 7 30.93 9.74 -30.23
N LEU A 8 32.13 9.31 -29.83
CA LEU A 8 32.33 8.13 -29.00
C LEU A 8 31.80 8.34 -27.57
N SER A 9 31.99 9.55 -27.01
CA SER A 9 31.44 9.91 -25.69
C SER A 9 29.92 10.01 -25.70
N ALA A 10 29.32 10.56 -26.77
CA ALA A 10 27.87 10.64 -26.91
C ALA A 10 27.20 9.25 -26.99
N LEU A 11 27.85 8.28 -27.64
CA LEU A 11 27.38 6.89 -27.67
C LEU A 11 27.56 6.16 -26.32
N ALA A 12 28.43 6.66 -25.43
CA ALA A 12 28.64 6.08 -24.11
C ALA A 12 27.62 6.58 -23.06
N LEU A 13 26.91 7.69 -23.31
CA LEU A 13 25.92 8.25 -22.39
C LEU A 13 24.77 7.29 -22.04
N PRO A 14 24.16 6.54 -22.99
CA PRO A 14 23.11 5.57 -22.66
C PRO A 14 23.59 4.45 -21.73
N LEU A 15 24.84 4.01 -21.89
CA LEU A 15 25.43 2.94 -21.07
C LEU A 15 25.61 3.40 -19.61
N VAL A 16 25.97 4.67 -19.40
CA VAL A 16 26.09 5.27 -18.07
C VAL A 16 24.71 5.53 -17.45
N ALA A 17 23.73 5.99 -18.24
CA ALA A 17 22.36 6.18 -17.78
C ALA A 17 21.70 4.87 -17.32
N SER A 18 21.97 3.75 -18.02
CA SER A 18 21.48 2.43 -17.62
C SER A 18 22.15 1.88 -16.36
N ALA A 19 23.37 2.30 -16.01
CA ALA A 19 24.06 1.84 -14.80
C ALA A 19 23.49 2.46 -13.51
N GLN A 20 22.98 3.70 -13.57
CA GLN A 20 22.42 4.41 -12.41
C GLN A 20 21.04 3.87 -11.97
N LEU A 21 20.30 3.26 -12.91
CA LEU A 21 18.94 2.76 -12.66
C LEU A 21 18.92 1.63 -11.62
N ASN A 22 20.00 0.85 -11.50
CA ASN A 22 20.11 -0.25 -10.55
C ASN A 22 19.98 0.21 -9.08
N ASN A 23 20.60 1.34 -8.73
CA ASN A 23 20.56 1.83 -7.35
C ASN A 23 19.17 2.34 -6.95
N VAL A 24 18.46 2.98 -7.89
CA VAL A 24 17.09 3.47 -7.66
C VAL A 24 16.12 2.30 -7.58
N SER A 25 16.24 1.31 -8.47
CA SER A 25 15.41 0.11 -8.44
C SER A 25 15.58 -0.68 -7.15
N LEU A 26 16.80 -0.78 -6.61
CA LEU A 26 17.05 -1.42 -5.32
C LEU A 26 16.41 -0.66 -4.15
N LEU A 27 16.42 0.67 -4.17
CA LEU A 27 15.74 1.49 -3.16
C LEU A 27 14.22 1.33 -3.22
N VAL A 28 13.64 1.35 -4.42
CA VAL A 28 12.19 1.15 -4.63
C VAL A 28 11.79 -0.25 -4.16
N ALA A 29 12.52 -1.29 -4.57
CA ALA A 29 12.26 -2.66 -4.12
C ALA A 29 12.37 -2.82 -2.59
N GLY A 30 13.33 -2.14 -1.97
CA GLY A 30 13.45 -2.08 -0.52
C GLY A 30 12.23 -1.45 0.15
N ILE A 31 11.74 -0.33 -0.37
CA ILE A 31 10.52 0.34 0.13
C ILE A 31 9.30 -0.56 -0.08
N ASP A 32 9.13 -1.14 -1.26
CA ASP A 32 8.00 -2.03 -1.56
C ASP A 32 7.94 -3.21 -0.58
N SER A 33 9.09 -3.82 -0.28
CA SER A 33 9.15 -4.93 0.69
C SER A 33 8.69 -4.54 2.10
N ILE A 34 8.89 -3.27 2.51
CA ILE A 34 8.44 -2.76 3.81
C ILE A 34 6.91 -2.60 3.80
N PHE A 35 6.36 -2.05 2.72
CA PHE A 35 4.92 -1.86 2.58
C PHE A 35 4.16 -3.18 2.45
N ASP A 36 4.70 -4.15 1.70
CA ASP A 36 4.13 -5.50 1.58
C ASP A 36 4.00 -6.19 2.94
N LEU A 37 4.90 -5.89 3.89
CA LEU A 37 4.79 -6.38 5.26
C LEU A 37 3.86 -5.52 6.13
N LEU A 38 3.95 -4.19 6.00
CA LEU A 38 3.28 -3.25 6.91
C LEU A 38 1.77 -3.15 6.66
N VAL A 39 1.35 -3.17 5.40
CA VAL A 39 -0.07 -3.06 4.99
C VAL A 39 -0.94 -4.18 5.59
N PRO A 40 -0.61 -5.49 5.43
CA PRO A 40 -1.43 -6.55 6.01
C PRO A 40 -1.45 -6.52 7.55
N ILE A 41 -0.34 -6.11 8.18
CA ILE A 41 -0.29 -5.92 9.64
C ILE A 41 -1.25 -4.80 10.07
N ALA A 42 -1.20 -3.65 9.39
CA ALA A 42 -2.09 -2.52 9.67
C ALA A 42 -3.56 -2.87 9.43
N PHE A 43 -3.86 -3.62 8.37
CA PHE A 43 -5.22 -4.10 8.09
C PHE A 43 -5.72 -5.03 9.20
N THR A 44 -4.91 -5.99 9.62
CA THR A 44 -5.23 -6.89 10.75
C THR A 44 -5.45 -6.10 12.04
N ALA A 45 -4.59 -5.12 12.33
CA ALA A 45 -4.74 -4.25 13.48
C ALA A 45 -6.06 -3.46 13.42
N ALA A 46 -6.43 -2.90 12.26
CA ALA A 46 -7.70 -2.18 12.09
C ALA A 46 -8.92 -3.07 12.39
N VAL A 47 -8.89 -4.33 11.95
CA VAL A 47 -9.92 -5.33 12.28
C VAL A 47 -9.96 -5.61 13.78
N VAL A 48 -8.80 -5.78 14.43
CA VAL A 48 -8.72 -5.98 15.89
C VAL A 48 -9.27 -4.78 16.64
N PHE A 49 -8.93 -3.55 16.26
CA PHE A 49 -9.47 -2.34 16.86
C PHE A 49 -10.97 -2.21 16.67
N PHE A 50 -11.49 -2.59 15.50
CA PHE A 50 -12.93 -2.64 15.26
C PHE A 50 -13.64 -3.58 16.26
N PHE A 51 -13.14 -4.82 16.42
CA PHE A 51 -13.69 -5.77 17.39
C PHE A 51 -13.51 -5.32 18.84
N TRP A 52 -12.42 -4.65 19.17
CA TRP A 52 -12.21 -4.04 20.48
C TRP A 52 -13.27 -2.97 20.77
N GLY A 53 -13.54 -2.08 19.81
CA GLY A 53 -14.61 -1.10 19.89
C GLY A 53 -15.99 -1.75 20.08
N LEU A 54 -16.25 -2.86 19.37
CA LEU A 54 -17.47 -3.63 19.49
C LEU A 54 -17.64 -4.27 20.88
N ALA A 55 -16.58 -4.90 21.41
CA ALA A 55 -16.59 -5.46 22.75
C ALA A 55 -16.81 -4.39 23.82
N LEU A 56 -16.19 -3.21 23.65
CA LEU A 56 -16.39 -2.07 24.54
C LEU A 56 -17.83 -1.54 24.46
N TYR A 57 -18.40 -1.47 23.26
CA TYR A 57 -19.78 -1.05 23.05
C TYR A 57 -20.79 -1.99 23.71
N ILE A 58 -20.61 -3.31 23.56
CA ILE A 58 -21.49 -4.32 24.16
C ILE A 58 -21.36 -4.36 25.69
N SER A 59 -20.15 -4.18 26.23
CA SER A 59 -19.89 -4.22 27.68
C SER A 59 -20.32 -2.94 28.42
N ALA A 60 -20.67 -1.87 27.71
CA ALA A 60 -20.99 -0.56 28.25
C ALA A 60 -22.39 -0.44 28.91
N GLN A 61 -22.96 -1.52 29.43
CA GLN A 61 -24.33 -1.57 30.01
C GLN A 61 -24.64 -0.32 30.87
N GLY A 62 -25.58 0.50 30.39
CA GLY A 62 -26.08 1.69 31.10
C GLY A 62 -25.19 2.94 31.14
N SER A 63 -24.01 2.93 30.49
CA SER A 63 -23.10 4.09 30.43
C SER A 63 -23.01 4.62 29.00
N GLU A 64 -23.68 5.73 28.72
CA GLU A 64 -23.65 6.40 27.41
C GLU A 64 -22.21 6.76 27.00
N ASP A 65 -21.40 7.29 27.92
CA ASP A 65 -19.99 7.63 27.65
C ASP A 65 -19.15 6.44 27.17
N LYS A 66 -19.38 5.25 27.73
CA LYS A 66 -18.64 4.04 27.31
C LYS A 66 -19.15 3.51 25.97
N GLN A 67 -20.46 3.64 25.71
CA GLN A 67 -21.03 3.29 24.42
C GLN A 67 -20.49 4.19 23.32
N ASP A 68 -20.44 5.50 23.54
CA ASP A 68 -19.99 6.45 22.53
C ASP A 68 -18.51 6.30 22.23
N ARG A 69 -17.68 5.98 23.23
CA ARG A 69 -16.29 5.59 22.99
C ARG A 69 -16.17 4.31 22.15
N GLY A 70 -16.96 3.27 22.47
CA GLY A 70 -16.99 2.03 21.68
C GLY A 70 -17.38 2.28 20.22
N LYS A 71 -18.45 3.04 19.98
CA LYS A 71 -18.88 3.47 18.65
C LYS A 71 -17.80 4.26 17.92
N GLY A 72 -17.11 5.16 18.61
CA GLY A 72 -16.02 5.94 18.03
C GLY A 72 -14.90 5.04 17.49
N ILE A 73 -14.43 4.09 18.30
CA ILE A 73 -13.40 3.13 17.89
C ILE A 73 -13.88 2.27 16.72
N MET A 74 -15.12 1.76 16.78
CA MET A 74 -15.70 0.98 15.68
C MET A 74 -15.74 1.78 14.37
N THR A 75 -16.19 3.04 14.44
CA THR A 75 -16.32 3.90 13.25
C THR A 75 -14.97 4.14 12.61
N TRP A 76 -13.95 4.49 13.41
CA TRP A 76 -12.59 4.66 12.90
C TRP A 76 -11.99 3.36 12.34
N GLY A 77 -12.28 2.22 12.97
CA GLY A 77 -11.89 0.90 12.46
C GLY A 77 -12.52 0.60 11.09
N ILE A 78 -13.83 0.81 10.93
CA ILE A 78 -14.54 0.62 9.65
C ILE A 78 -13.98 1.57 8.58
N VAL A 79 -13.77 2.84 8.91
CA VAL A 79 -13.23 3.83 7.97
C VAL A 79 -11.83 3.41 7.49
N ALA A 80 -10.96 2.96 8.39
CA ALA A 80 -9.63 2.46 8.03
C ALA A 80 -9.71 1.25 7.08
N ILE A 81 -10.55 0.26 7.40
CA ILE A 81 -10.77 -0.93 6.56
C ILE A 81 -11.31 -0.53 5.18
N PHE A 82 -12.27 0.39 5.15
CA PHE A 82 -12.90 0.87 3.92
C PHE A 82 -11.89 1.58 3.01
N ILE A 83 -11.04 2.46 3.54
CA ILE A 83 -10.01 3.17 2.76
C ILE A 83 -9.03 2.15 2.15
N MET A 84 -8.53 1.21 2.96
CA MET A 84 -7.58 0.19 2.49
C MET A 84 -8.17 -0.69 1.38
N SER A 85 -9.42 -1.12 1.54
CA SER A 85 -10.12 -1.92 0.52
C SER A 85 -10.44 -1.10 -0.74
N SER A 86 -10.84 0.17 -0.58
CA SER A 86 -11.20 1.06 -1.69
C SER A 86 -10.01 1.37 -2.59
N ILE A 87 -8.82 1.61 -2.01
CA ILE A 87 -7.61 1.86 -2.80
C ILE A 87 -7.35 0.69 -3.74
N TRP A 88 -7.39 -0.55 -3.24
CA TRP A 88 -7.18 -1.74 -4.07
C TRP A 88 -8.28 -1.98 -5.09
N GLY A 89 -9.54 -1.71 -4.73
CA GLY A 89 -10.65 -1.76 -5.67
C GLY A 89 -10.46 -0.80 -6.84
N ILE A 90 -10.03 0.44 -6.58
CA ILE A 90 -9.78 1.46 -7.60
C ILE A 90 -8.56 1.09 -8.45
N VAL A 91 -7.45 0.66 -7.83
CA VAL A 91 -6.24 0.23 -8.56
C VAL A 91 -6.58 -0.91 -9.52
N ASN A 92 -7.33 -1.92 -9.07
CA ASN A 92 -7.76 -3.01 -9.91
C ASN A 92 -8.73 -2.55 -11.01
N PHE A 93 -9.68 -1.67 -10.69
CA PHE A 93 -10.62 -1.12 -11.69
C PHE A 93 -9.88 -0.39 -12.82
N ILE A 94 -8.93 0.49 -12.47
CA ILE A 94 -8.12 1.22 -13.45
C ILE A 94 -7.22 0.27 -14.23
N GLY A 95 -6.58 -0.70 -13.56
CA GLY A 95 -5.74 -1.70 -14.23
C GLY A 95 -6.50 -2.47 -15.31
N ASN A 96 -7.70 -2.95 -14.98
CA ASN A 96 -8.58 -3.61 -15.94
C ASN A 96 -9.03 -2.67 -17.06
N ALA A 97 -9.40 -1.42 -16.74
CA ALA A 97 -9.82 -0.44 -17.74
C ALA A 97 -8.71 -0.09 -18.75
N LEU A 98 -7.44 -0.15 -18.33
CA LEU A 98 -6.27 0.08 -19.17
C LEU A 98 -5.77 -1.19 -19.88
N GLY A 99 -6.45 -2.33 -19.74
CA GLY A 99 -6.06 -3.61 -20.34
C GLY A 99 -4.83 -4.25 -19.68
N LEU A 100 -4.44 -3.81 -18.50
CA LEU A 100 -3.36 -4.38 -17.69
C LEU A 100 -3.89 -5.66 -17.01
N SER A 101 -4.07 -6.71 -17.82
CA SER A 101 -4.77 -7.96 -17.43
C SER A 101 -3.99 -8.84 -16.44
N GLU A 102 -2.85 -8.36 -15.94
CA GLU A 102 -1.98 -9.08 -15.02
C GLU A 102 -1.60 -8.21 -13.81
N VAL A 103 -2.54 -7.49 -13.19
CA VAL A 103 -2.36 -7.16 -11.77
C VAL A 103 -2.62 -8.46 -11.03
N PRO A 104 -1.58 -9.20 -10.57
CA PRO A 104 -1.79 -10.50 -9.98
C PRO A 104 -2.65 -10.28 -8.74
N ALA A 105 -3.76 -11.00 -8.64
CA ALA A 105 -4.59 -11.04 -7.44
C ALA A 105 -3.82 -11.49 -6.18
N ALA A 106 -2.50 -11.76 -6.28
CA ALA A 106 -1.59 -11.99 -5.18
C ALA A 106 -1.24 -10.72 -4.38
N ASN A 107 -1.37 -9.52 -4.95
CA ASN A 107 -0.99 -8.28 -4.25
C ASN A 107 -2.15 -7.57 -3.54
N VAL A 108 -3.42 -7.97 -3.73
CA VAL A 108 -4.49 -7.49 -2.83
C VAL A 108 -4.12 -7.91 -1.40
N PRO A 109 -4.28 -7.03 -0.39
CA PRO A 109 -4.06 -7.36 1.00
C PRO A 109 -4.99 -8.52 1.35
N GLN A 110 -4.42 -9.71 1.35
CA GLN A 110 -5.12 -10.95 1.61
C GLN A 110 -4.60 -11.44 2.96
N ILE A 111 -5.49 -11.44 3.94
CA ILE A 111 -5.26 -12.19 5.18
C ILE A 111 -5.32 -13.66 4.73
N ARG A 112 -4.16 -14.27 4.46
CA ARG A 112 -4.12 -15.71 4.20
C ARG A 112 -4.49 -16.50 5.44
#